data_AF-A0AAP4B7K5-F1
#
_entry.id   AF-A0AAP4B7K5-F1
#
_cell.length_a   1.000
_cell.length_b   1.000
_cell.length_c   1.000
_cell.angle_alpha   90.00
_cell.angle_beta   90.00
_cell.angle_gamma   90.00
#
_symmetry.space_group_name_H-M   'P 1'
#
loop_
_entity.id
_entity.type
_entity.pdbx_description
1 polymer ?
#
loop_
_entity_poly.entity_id
_entity_poly.type
_entity_poly.pdbx_seq_one_letter_code
_entity_poly.pdbx_strand_id
1 'polypeptide(L)'
;MKDLEYIVNGIIVEDENKAEQDEARKKRMLASAFVMVRNKTGMNRKEFAAWLGIPYRTMQDWELGNSQVPEYVLRLVAYKVMIEKERGNI
;
A
#
# COMPACT_ATOMS: atom_id res chain seq x y z
N MET A 1 -4.24 -20.52 -15.35
CA MET A 1 -5.33 -21.50 -15.27
C MET A 1 -6.59 -20.68 -15.06
N LYS A 2 -7.56 -20.80 -15.98
CA LYS A 2 -8.71 -19.90 -16.14
C LYS A 2 -9.52 -19.77 -14.85
N ASP A 3 -10.08 -18.57 -14.64
CA ASP A 3 -11.06 -18.26 -13.62
C ASP A 3 -12.13 -19.36 -13.57
N LEU A 4 -12.26 -19.98 -12.41
CA LEU A 4 -13.26 -21.00 -12.14
C LEU A 4 -14.57 -20.29 -11.82
N GLU A 5 -15.33 -19.94 -12.85
CA GLU A 5 -16.77 -19.70 -12.72
C GLU A 5 -17.41 -21.01 -12.23
N TYR A 6 -18.02 -20.99 -11.05
CA TYR A 6 -18.74 -22.15 -10.52
C TYR A 6 -20.22 -22.02 -10.92
N ILE A 7 -20.71 -22.94 -11.75
CA ILE A 7 -22.11 -22.95 -12.17
C ILE A 7 -22.94 -23.62 -11.07
N VAL A 8 -23.74 -22.84 -10.34
CA VAL A 8 -24.79 -23.35 -9.46
C VAL A 8 -26.15 -22.99 -10.05
N ASN A 9 -26.95 -24.00 -10.40
CA ASN A 9 -28.33 -23.85 -10.91
C ASN A 9 -28.49 -22.85 -12.07
N GLY A 10 -27.49 -22.73 -12.95
CA GLY A 10 -27.53 -21.83 -14.12
C GLY A 10 -27.31 -20.35 -13.80
N ILE A 11 -26.97 -20.02 -12.55
CA ILE A 11 -26.55 -18.67 -12.15
C ILE A 11 -25.03 -18.66 -12.05
N ILE A 12 -24.40 -17.68 -12.71
CA ILE A 12 -22.97 -17.39 -12.50
C ILE A 12 -22.86 -16.78 -11.11
N VAL A 13 -22.29 -17.53 -10.16
CA VAL A 13 -22.00 -17.03 -8.82
C VAL A 13 -20.52 -16.65 -8.80
N GLU A 14 -20.23 -15.36 -8.73
CA GLU A 14 -18.88 -14.89 -8.42
C GLU A 14 -18.54 -15.31 -6.98
N ASP A 15 -17.37 -15.94 -6.78
CA ASP A 15 -16.89 -16.27 -5.44
C ASP A 15 -16.43 -14.99 -4.73
N GLU A 16 -17.38 -14.31 -4.09
CA GLU A 16 -17.15 -13.09 -3.30
C GLU A 16 -16.03 -13.27 -2.27
N ASN A 17 -15.84 -14.50 -1.76
CA ASN A 17 -14.82 -14.85 -0.78
C ASN A 17 -13.40 -14.77 -1.37
N LYS A 18 -13.23 -15.10 -2.66
CA LYS A 18 -11.95 -14.98 -3.37
C LYS A 18 -11.57 -13.52 -3.64
N ALA A 19 -12.53 -12.70 -4.08
CA ALA A 19 -12.32 -11.28 -4.35
C ALA A 19 -11.95 -10.50 -3.07
N GLU A 20 -12.64 -10.78 -1.96
CA GLU A 20 -12.35 -10.18 -0.65
C GLU A 20 -10.95 -10.57 -0.14
N GLN A 21 -10.56 -11.84 -0.29
CA GLN A 21 -9.22 -12.31 0.08
C GLN A 21 -8.11 -11.64 -0.73
N ASP A 22 -8.31 -11.48 -2.05
CA ASP A 22 -7.37 -10.80 -2.94
C ASP A 22 -7.23 -9.32 -2.59
N GLU A 23 -8.33 -8.63 -2.27
CA GLU A 23 -8.29 -7.24 -1.82
C GLU A 23 -7.59 -7.09 -0.46
N ALA A 24 -7.88 -7.98 0.49
CA ALA A 24 -7.22 -7.97 1.80
C ALA A 24 -5.71 -8.23 1.66
N ARG A 25 -5.32 -9.13 0.75
CA ARG A 25 -3.90 -9.36 0.41
C ARG A 25 -3.26 -8.12 -0.19
N LYS A 26 -3.94 -7.45 -1.12
CA LYS A 26 -3.48 -6.19 -1.74
C LYS A 26 -3.29 -5.08 -0.69
N LYS A 27 -4.26 -4.88 0.20
CA LYS A 27 -4.19 -3.93 1.34
C LYS A 27 -2.93 -4.15 2.17
N ARG A 28 -2.69 -5.39 2.61
CA ARG A 28 -1.50 -5.76 3.40
C ARG A 28 -0.20 -5.51 2.64
N MET A 29 -0.17 -5.83 1.35
CA MET A 29 0.99 -5.61 0.50
C MET A 29 1.33 -4.12 0.35
N LEU A 30 0.33 -3.27 0.12
CA LEU A 30 0.53 -1.81 0.00
C LEU A 30 1.01 -1.19 1.32
N ALA A 31 0.42 -1.58 2.45
CA ALA A 31 0.87 -1.16 3.77
C ALA A 31 2.33 -1.56 4.03
N SER A 32 2.67 -2.82 3.75
CA SER A 32 4.05 -3.33 3.88
C SER A 32 5.04 -2.59 2.98
N ALA A 33 4.66 -2.33 1.72
CA ALA A 33 5.49 -1.57 0.79
C ALA A 33 5.74 -0.14 1.28
N PHE A 34 4.72 0.53 1.84
CA PHE A 34 4.87 1.87 2.39
C PHE A 34 5.82 1.90 3.60
N VAL A 35 5.69 0.92 4.52
CA VAL A 35 6.63 0.73 5.64
C VAL A 35 8.06 0.53 5.15
N MET A 36 8.26 -0.30 4.12
CA MET A 36 9.58 -0.55 3.54
C MET A 36 10.19 0.73 2.95
N VAL A 37 9.41 1.53 2.23
CA VAL A 37 9.87 2.80 1.65
C VAL A 37 10.29 3.78 2.75
N ARG A 38 9.51 3.91 3.84
CA ARG A 38 9.92 4.73 4.98
C ARG A 38 11.20 4.21 5.63
N ASN A 39 11.29 2.91 5.88
CA ASN A 39 12.46 2.34 6.53
C ASN A 39 13.75 2.57 5.74
N LYS A 40 13.67 2.70 4.40
CA LYS A 40 14.82 3.07 3.58
C LYS A 40 15.36 4.47 3.91
N THR A 41 14.54 5.41 4.38
CA THR A 41 15.00 6.77 4.70
C THR A 41 15.66 6.89 6.08
N GLY A 42 15.59 5.84 6.92
CA GLY A 42 16.04 5.91 8.31
C GLY A 42 15.15 6.76 9.23
N MET A 43 14.10 7.40 8.70
CA MET A 43 13.21 8.27 9.46
C MET A 43 12.22 7.47 10.31
N ASN A 44 11.94 7.98 11.50
CA ASN A 44 10.78 7.52 12.25
C ASN A 44 9.48 8.03 11.59
N ARG A 45 8.35 7.51 12.07
CA ARG A 45 7.01 7.83 11.55
C ARG A 45 6.68 9.34 11.54
N LYS A 46 7.05 10.07 12.60
CA LYS A 46 6.75 11.51 12.72
C LYS A 46 7.57 12.32 11.74
N GLU A 47 8.86 12.03 11.65
CA GLU A 47 9.80 12.66 10.70
C GLU A 47 9.36 12.41 9.26
N PHE A 48 9.02 11.17 8.91
CA PHE A 48 8.61 10.82 7.55
C PHE A 48 7.31 11.52 7.14
N ALA A 49 6.32 11.58 8.04
CA ALA A 49 5.08 12.30 7.78
C ALA A 49 5.33 13.81 7.55
N ALA A 50 6.15 14.44 8.40
CA ALA A 50 6.53 15.83 8.25
C ALA A 50 7.30 16.08 6.94
N TRP A 51 8.24 15.20 6.59
CA TRP A 51 9.04 15.28 5.35
C TRP A 51 8.20 15.10 4.07
N LEU A 52 7.12 14.32 4.14
CA LEU A 52 6.14 14.19 3.06
C LEU A 52 5.11 15.32 3.04
N GLY A 53 4.99 16.12 4.11
CA GLY A 53 3.95 17.14 4.24
C GLY A 53 2.55 16.54 4.40
N ILE A 54 2.44 15.33 4.96
CA ILE A 54 1.16 14.65 5.20
C ILE A 54 0.84 14.60 6.70
N PRO A 55 -0.44 14.57 7.09
CA PRO A 55 -0.81 14.37 8.49
C PRO A 55 -0.24 13.07 9.04
N TYR A 56 0.28 13.09 10.28
CA TYR A 56 0.83 11.90 10.94
C TYR A 56 -0.18 10.74 11.00
N ARG A 57 -1.46 11.05 11.21
CA ARG A 57 -2.53 10.04 11.24
C ARG A 57 -2.71 9.35 9.88
N THR A 58 -2.63 10.08 8.76
CA THR A 58 -2.70 9.50 7.42
C THR A 58 -1.57 8.49 7.17
N MET A 59 -0.34 8.87 7.53
CA MET A 59 0.82 7.97 7.43
C MET A 59 0.61 6.71 8.31
N GLN A 60 0.11 6.89 9.53
CA GLN A 60 -0.17 5.79 10.45
C GLN A 60 -1.25 4.84 9.92
N ASP A 61 -2.35 5.39 9.40
CA ASP A 61 -3.45 4.61 8.85
C ASP A 61 -3.03 3.79 7.62
N TRP A 62 -2.12 4.32 6.80
CA TRP A 62 -1.55 3.58 5.67
C TRP A 62 -0.64 2.42 6.11
N GLU A 63 0.19 2.61 7.14
CA GLU A 63 1.03 1.52 7.65
C GLU A 63 0.24 0.44 8.39
N LEU A 64 -0.83 0.82 9.09
CA LEU A 64 -1.71 -0.12 9.80
C LEU A 64 -2.72 -0.80 8.88
N GLY A 65 -2.91 -0.29 7.66
CA GLY A 65 -3.92 -0.77 6.72
C GLY A 65 -5.35 -0.35 7.06
N ASN A 66 -5.54 0.61 7.97
CA ASN A 66 -6.85 1.23 8.26
C ASN A 66 -7.39 1.96 7.03
N SER A 67 -6.50 2.54 6.23
CA SER A 67 -6.81 3.04 4.89
C SER A 67 -5.71 2.61 3.92
N GLN A 68 -6.06 2.49 2.65
CA GLN A 68 -5.07 2.18 1.62
C GLN A 68 -4.34 3.44 1.19
N VAL A 69 -3.01 3.38 1.15
CA VAL A 69 -2.24 4.36 0.40
C VAL A 69 -2.63 4.26 -1.08
N PRO A 70 -3.01 5.36 -1.75
CA PRO A 70 -3.24 5.31 -3.18
C PRO A 70 -1.97 4.88 -3.90
N GLU A 71 -2.08 3.96 -4.87
CA GLU A 71 -0.89 3.37 -5.52
C GLU A 71 0.01 4.43 -6.18
N TYR A 72 -0.59 5.48 -6.74
CA TYR A 72 0.17 6.58 -7.34
C TYR A 72 0.96 7.35 -6.28
N VAL A 73 0.42 7.53 -5.07
CA VAL A 73 1.13 8.17 -3.95
C VAL A 73 2.32 7.31 -3.54
N LEU A 74 2.14 5.99 -3.41
CA LEU A 74 3.24 5.08 -3.08
C LEU A 74 4.37 5.17 -4.12
N ARG A 75 4.04 5.23 -5.42
CA ARG A 75 5.03 5.43 -6.49
C ARG A 75 5.77 6.76 -6.37
N LEU A 76 5.05 7.87 -6.11
CA LEU A 76 5.65 9.19 -5.93
C LEU A 76 6.57 9.25 -4.71
N VAL A 77 6.15 8.66 -3.59
CA VAL A 77 6.95 8.58 -2.37
C VAL A 77 8.21 7.75 -2.60
N ALA A 78 8.08 6.58 -3.26
CA ALA A 78 9.23 5.75 -3.60
C ALA A 78 10.22 6.48 -4.53
N TYR A 79 9.72 7.21 -5.53
CA TYR A 79 10.53 8.02 -6.41
C TYR A 79 11.27 9.14 -5.64
N LYS A 80 10.57 9.89 -4.78
CA LYS A 80 11.18 10.93 -3.93
C LYS A 80 12.30 10.35 -3.07
N VAL A 81 12.07 9.22 -2.40
CA VAL A 81 13.08 8.56 -1.56
C VAL A 81 14.31 8.15 -2.37
N MET A 82 14.13 7.61 -3.56
CA MET A 82 15.23 7.23 -4.45
C MET A 82 16.09 8.44 -4.85
N ILE A 83 15.46 9.52 -5.32
CA ILE A 83 16.17 10.74 -5.74
C ILE A 83 16.90 11.41 -4.57
N GLU A 84 16.27 11.47 -3.40
CA GLU A 84 16.88 12.13 -2.23
C GLU A 84 18.07 11.34 -1.69
N LYS A 85 18.06 10.00 -1.82
CA LYS A 85 19.24 9.17 -1.56
C LYS A 85 20.35 9.38 -2.57
N GLU A 86 20.03 9.43 -3.86
CA GLU A 86 21.01 9.70 -4.92
C GLU A 86 21.69 11.06 -4.74
N ARG A 87 20.95 12.05 -4.21
CA ARG A 87 21.47 13.38 -3.88
C ARG A 87 22.23 13.44 -2.56
N GLY A 88 22.16 12.41 -1.72
CA GLY A 88 22.78 12.39 -0.39
C GLY A 88 22.06 13.26 0.65
N ASN A 89 20.78 13.57 0.44
CA ASN A 89 19.98 14.36 1.37
C ASN A 89 19.39 13.52 2.52
N ILE A 90 19.28 12.20 2.31
CA ILE A 90 18.80 11.19 3.26
C ILE A 90 19.60 9.89 3.13
#